data_AF-A0A0M9GG93-F1
#
_entry.id   AF-A0A0M9GG93-F1
#
_cell.length_a   1.000
_cell.length_b   1.000
_cell.length_c   1.000
_cell.angle_alpha   90.00
_cell.angle_beta   90.00
_cell.angle_gamma   90.00
#
_symmetry.space_group_name_H-M   'P 1'
#
loop_
_entity.id
_entity.type
_entity.pdbx_description
1 polymer ?
#
loop_
_entity_poly.entity_id
_entity_poly.type
_entity_poly.pdbx_seq_one_letter_code
_entity_poly.pdbx_strand_id
1 'polypeptide(L)'
;MVLVYRNNEGLPCAEVAMHPHRHVIELSPSGKTFSAGDELLLDAMLASGLPVPFSCRRGACGSCKVKVLSGERRDKRLGPDDPQPSFPLAADEALLCQSHACNDMRLEIPGWSLDTPTLEIPAVVLGKRALSHDISELVLQAETTDILRVRAGQYLRFRLDNGDSRCFSVANLPEQDQGRLVFHIRRVPGGVFSEGVLDSLHNGQRLALEGPFGACTWQPDGQRPVVLFASGTGYAGIKPLLLRALADGAEVTLYWGGSSAEDLYDREFLDAASRAHPRLRWFAVLSTQVRLQQVALQHGHRWADAQVYACGNSRMISEVRSQCLAAGLAPERFIAEAFVPGGVASTARPRDPVLEQVGPRYSLEGMLAAREQSVRALAQIVSKLRVGMTTGEALEMANQHLKAMGASHTWHPTYVRFGPDTIRVPRQGMDLQRRLQATDIAVVDLGPVWDGYEGDYGDTFVFGDHPLHKACTQALHEVFEETCQAWRGGLSGRELYDFAQARAEAKGWLLERNLAGHRLTDFPHALHGPATLADLDIVPSERLWVLEIQLRHPTEAIGGFFEDVLIGQPGQAPTADRAAP
;
A
#
# COMPACT_ATOMS: atom_id res chain seq x y z
N MET A 1 -5.39 -13.21 71.66
CA MET A 1 -5.78 -13.84 70.39
C MET A 1 -5.45 -12.84 69.29
N VAL A 2 -4.24 -12.93 68.72
CA VAL A 2 -3.77 -12.11 67.61
C VAL A 2 -2.94 -13.03 66.72
N LEU A 3 -3.26 -13.00 65.43
CA LEU A 3 -2.61 -13.68 64.32
C LEU A 3 -1.26 -13.05 63.99
N VAL A 4 -0.27 -13.89 63.70
CA VAL A 4 0.85 -13.58 62.80
C VAL A 4 1.18 -14.87 62.03
N TYR A 5 1.03 -14.86 60.71
CA TYR A 5 1.49 -15.92 59.82
C TYR A 5 2.95 -15.67 59.42
N ARG A 6 3.80 -16.70 59.56
CA ARG A 6 5.17 -16.75 59.02
C ARG A 6 5.27 -17.83 57.94
N ASN A 7 5.98 -17.44 56.88
CA ASN A 7 6.59 -18.15 55.74
C ASN A 7 6.67 -19.68 55.79
N ASN A 8 6.43 -20.30 54.62
CA ASN A 8 7.26 -21.43 54.19
C ASN A 8 7.49 -21.38 52.68
N GLU A 9 8.75 -21.65 52.31
CA GLU A 9 9.34 -21.49 50.99
C GLU A 9 8.91 -22.59 50.01
N GLY A 10 8.79 -22.23 48.73
CA GLY A 10 8.69 -23.14 47.60
C GLY A 10 9.29 -22.47 46.37
N LEU A 11 10.45 -22.97 45.93
CA LEU A 11 11.17 -22.54 44.73
C LEU A 11 10.28 -22.67 43.47
N PRO A 12 10.38 -21.74 42.50
CA PRO A 12 9.58 -21.80 41.28
C PRO A 12 10.11 -22.85 40.30
N CYS A 13 9.19 -23.65 39.77
CA CYS A 13 9.42 -24.52 38.63
C CYS A 13 9.74 -23.65 37.42
N ALA A 14 10.90 -23.86 36.80
CA ALA A 14 11.34 -23.15 35.62
C ALA A 14 10.35 -23.38 34.46
N GLU A 15 9.78 -22.30 33.91
CA GLU A 15 9.11 -22.33 32.62
C GLU A 15 10.13 -22.69 31.54
N VAL A 16 9.96 -23.87 30.95
CA VAL A 16 10.70 -24.31 29.77
C VAL A 16 10.20 -23.49 28.58
N ALA A 17 11.03 -22.61 28.05
CA ALA A 17 10.79 -21.91 26.80
C ALA A 17 10.73 -22.93 25.64
N MET A 18 9.52 -23.24 25.15
CA MET A 18 9.34 -24.01 23.92
C MET A 18 9.86 -23.20 22.73
N HIS A 19 10.93 -23.66 22.11
CA HIS A 19 11.36 -23.16 20.81
C HIS A 19 10.33 -23.63 19.77
N PRO A 20 9.77 -22.76 18.91
CA PRO A 20 8.81 -23.21 17.90
C PRO A 20 9.49 -24.18 16.94
N HIS A 21 8.96 -25.39 16.81
CA HIS A 21 9.40 -26.37 15.81
C HIS A 21 9.25 -25.73 14.42
N ARG A 22 10.36 -25.60 13.69
CA ARG A 22 10.36 -25.12 12.31
C ARG A 22 10.33 -26.29 11.34
N HIS A 23 9.60 -26.13 10.25
CA HIS A 23 9.44 -27.11 9.19
C HIS A 23 10.29 -26.75 7.97
N VAL A 24 10.75 -27.77 7.25
CA VAL A 24 11.50 -27.61 6.00
C VAL A 24 10.53 -27.66 4.82
N ILE A 25 10.54 -26.62 4.00
CA ILE A 25 9.69 -26.49 2.83
C ILE A 25 10.56 -26.56 1.58
N GLU A 26 10.38 -27.59 0.76
CA GLU A 26 11.10 -27.80 -0.50
C GLU A 26 10.29 -27.28 -1.69
N LEU A 27 10.94 -26.59 -2.63
CA LEU A 27 10.34 -26.03 -3.84
C LEU A 27 10.71 -26.85 -5.07
N SER A 28 9.72 -27.53 -5.63
CA SER A 28 9.83 -28.29 -6.88
C SER A 28 9.65 -27.39 -8.11
N PRO A 29 10.43 -27.59 -9.19
CA PRO A 29 11.46 -28.64 -9.38
C PRO A 29 12.85 -28.23 -8.86
N SER A 30 13.02 -27.03 -8.31
CA SER A 30 14.34 -26.48 -8.00
C SER A 30 15.13 -27.19 -6.90
N GLY A 31 14.43 -27.90 -6.01
CA GLY A 31 15.01 -28.52 -4.82
C GLY A 31 15.50 -27.52 -3.76
N LYS A 32 15.35 -26.20 -3.97
CA LYS A 32 15.66 -25.20 -2.95
C LYS A 32 14.72 -25.33 -1.77
N THR A 33 15.24 -25.08 -0.58
CA THR A 33 14.49 -25.20 0.67
C THR A 33 14.47 -23.89 1.43
N PHE A 34 13.39 -23.67 2.19
CA PHE A 34 13.34 -22.65 3.23
C PHE A 34 12.72 -23.23 4.50
N SER A 35 12.96 -22.57 5.63
CA SER A 35 12.43 -23.00 6.91
C SER A 35 11.25 -22.13 7.31
N ALA A 36 10.14 -22.71 7.76
CA ALA A 36 8.95 -22.00 8.21
C ALA A 36 8.56 -22.42 9.63
N GLY A 37 8.39 -21.46 10.54
CA GLY A 37 7.77 -21.67 11.85
C GLY A 37 6.26 -21.45 11.79
N ASP A 38 5.74 -20.66 12.72
CA ASP A 38 4.31 -20.32 12.78
C ASP A 38 3.94 -19.10 11.91
N GLU A 39 4.90 -18.48 11.25
CA GLU A 39 4.67 -17.45 10.23
C GLU A 39 3.95 -17.98 8.97
N LEU A 40 3.46 -17.08 8.11
CA LEU A 40 2.89 -17.47 6.82
C LEU A 40 3.99 -18.00 5.90
N LEU A 41 3.67 -19.01 5.09
CA LEU A 41 4.60 -19.61 4.12
C LEU A 41 5.20 -18.56 3.17
N LEU A 42 4.42 -17.54 2.79
CA LEU A 42 4.93 -16.42 1.98
C LEU A 42 6.03 -15.64 2.70
N ASP A 43 5.81 -15.32 3.97
CA ASP A 43 6.75 -14.52 4.75
C ASP A 43 8.03 -15.31 5.07
N ALA A 44 7.91 -16.59 5.41
CA ALA A 44 9.05 -17.49 5.62
C ALA A 44 9.92 -17.63 4.35
N MET A 45 9.28 -17.76 3.19
CA MET A 45 9.97 -17.89 1.90
C MET A 45 10.74 -16.61 1.55
N LEU A 46 10.09 -15.44 1.70
CA LEU A 46 10.72 -14.14 1.45
C LEU A 46 11.85 -13.82 2.43
N ALA A 47 11.67 -14.13 3.72
CA ALA A 47 12.70 -13.94 4.74
C ALA A 47 13.95 -14.80 4.49
N SER A 48 13.79 -15.94 3.80
CA SER A 48 14.89 -16.81 3.38
C SER A 48 15.56 -16.35 2.07
N GLY A 49 15.18 -15.17 1.55
CA GLY A 49 15.74 -14.60 0.31
C GLY A 49 15.29 -15.30 -0.96
N LEU A 50 14.30 -16.19 -0.91
CA LEU A 50 13.77 -16.87 -2.09
C LEU A 50 12.68 -16.00 -2.72
N PRO A 51 12.83 -15.57 -4.00
CA PRO A 51 11.79 -14.81 -4.68
C PRO A 51 10.54 -15.66 -4.86
N VAL A 52 9.35 -15.07 -4.90
CA VAL A 52 8.10 -15.77 -5.24
C VAL A 52 7.10 -14.77 -5.81
N PRO A 53 6.28 -15.14 -6.80
CA PRO A 53 5.22 -14.24 -7.26
C PRO A 53 4.20 -14.02 -6.13
N PHE A 54 3.95 -12.77 -5.76
CA PHE A 54 2.87 -12.40 -4.85
C PHE A 54 2.40 -10.98 -5.14
N SER A 55 1.17 -10.64 -4.74
CA SER A 55 0.63 -9.29 -4.93
C SER A 55 -0.17 -8.85 -3.70
N CYS A 56 -1.43 -9.27 -3.56
CA CYS A 56 -2.35 -8.66 -2.60
C CYS A 56 -2.16 -9.02 -1.12
N ARG A 57 -1.37 -10.07 -0.82
CA ARG A 57 -1.19 -10.70 0.52
C ARG A 57 -2.47 -11.03 1.33
N ARG A 58 -3.66 -10.86 0.77
CA ARG A 58 -4.98 -11.07 1.40
C ARG A 58 -5.80 -12.18 0.77
N GLY A 59 -5.16 -13.05 -0.01
CA GLY A 59 -5.80 -14.20 -0.63
C GLY A 59 -6.81 -13.87 -1.74
N ALA A 60 -6.70 -12.71 -2.39
CA ALA A 60 -7.61 -12.27 -3.45
C ALA A 60 -7.04 -12.42 -4.88
N CYS A 61 -5.74 -12.22 -5.07
CA CYS A 61 -5.11 -12.13 -6.40
C CYS A 61 -4.67 -13.48 -7.00
N GLY A 62 -4.33 -14.47 -6.17
CA GLY A 62 -3.78 -15.76 -6.63
C GLY A 62 -2.31 -15.77 -7.04
N SER A 63 -1.61 -14.63 -7.04
CA SER A 63 -0.21 -14.59 -7.51
C SER A 63 0.70 -15.53 -6.72
N CYS A 64 0.49 -15.66 -5.40
CA CYS A 64 1.25 -16.57 -4.53
C CYS A 64 0.67 -17.99 -4.45
N LYS A 65 -0.07 -18.41 -5.48
CA LYS A 65 -0.66 -19.74 -5.54
C LYS A 65 0.43 -20.79 -5.77
N VAL A 66 0.34 -21.86 -4.99
CA VAL A 66 1.19 -23.04 -5.12
C VAL A 66 0.35 -24.30 -5.18
N LYS A 67 0.92 -25.33 -5.79
CA LYS A 67 0.48 -26.71 -5.65
C LYS A 67 1.19 -27.34 -4.46
N VAL A 68 0.45 -28.00 -3.58
CA VAL A 68 0.99 -28.78 -2.47
C VAL A 68 1.23 -30.20 -2.98
N LEU A 69 2.49 -30.56 -3.19
CA LEU A 69 2.88 -31.89 -3.67
C LEU A 69 2.94 -32.91 -2.53
N SER A 70 3.37 -32.48 -1.35
CA SER A 70 3.35 -33.28 -0.12
C SER A 70 3.39 -32.38 1.12
N GLY A 71 2.98 -32.93 2.26
CA GLY A 71 2.91 -32.21 3.53
C GLY A 71 1.56 -31.54 3.78
N GLU A 72 1.38 -31.01 4.98
CA GLU A 72 0.14 -30.42 5.46
C GLU A 72 0.31 -28.94 5.78
N ARG A 73 -0.75 -28.17 5.50
CA ARG A 73 -0.84 -26.76 5.85
C ARG A 73 -2.07 -26.54 6.72
N ARG A 74 -2.05 -25.44 7.44
CA ARG A 74 -3.25 -24.83 8.02
C ARG A 74 -3.46 -23.46 7.42
N ASP A 75 -4.71 -23.12 7.16
CA ASP A 75 -5.03 -21.78 6.69
C ASP A 75 -4.80 -20.75 7.80
N LYS A 76 -4.52 -19.52 7.39
CA LYS A 76 -4.44 -18.35 8.27
C LYS A 76 -5.75 -18.28 9.05
N ARG A 77 -5.66 -18.19 10.38
CA ARG A 77 -6.85 -18.00 11.22
C ARG A 77 -7.45 -16.63 10.90
N LEU A 78 -8.71 -16.65 10.49
CA LEU A 78 -9.50 -15.47 10.20
C LEU A 78 -10.35 -15.15 11.43
N GLY A 79 -10.33 -13.90 11.86
CA GLY A 79 -11.30 -13.39 12.81
C GLY A 79 -12.72 -13.40 12.23
N PRO A 80 -13.77 -13.24 13.06
CA PRO A 80 -15.16 -13.25 12.62
C PRO A 80 -15.49 -12.24 11.50
N ASP A 81 -14.72 -11.15 11.41
CA ASP A 81 -14.91 -10.05 10.47
C ASP A 81 -13.77 -9.93 9.45
N ASP A 82 -12.81 -10.86 9.45
CA ASP A 82 -11.74 -10.85 8.45
C ASP A 82 -12.33 -11.20 7.07
N PRO A 83 -12.02 -10.41 6.02
CA PRO A 83 -12.48 -10.73 4.68
C PRO A 83 -11.90 -12.07 4.25
N GLN A 84 -12.80 -13.01 3.91
CA GLN A 84 -12.41 -14.34 3.46
C GLN A 84 -11.52 -14.25 2.22
N PRO A 85 -10.44 -15.05 2.12
CA PRO A 85 -9.72 -15.27 0.89
C PRO A 85 -10.71 -15.59 -0.23
N SER A 86 -10.72 -14.74 -1.26
CA SER A 86 -11.67 -14.85 -2.36
C SER A 86 -11.08 -15.59 -3.55
N PHE A 87 -9.80 -15.97 -3.50
CA PHE A 87 -9.15 -16.78 -4.53
C PHE A 87 -9.40 -18.27 -4.26
N PRO A 88 -10.30 -18.93 -5.02
CA PRO A 88 -10.52 -20.36 -4.96
C PRO A 88 -9.27 -21.15 -5.35
N LEU A 89 -9.15 -22.28 -4.68
CA LEU A 89 -8.04 -23.22 -4.77
C LEU A 89 -8.62 -24.59 -5.07
N ALA A 90 -7.93 -25.37 -5.89
CA ALA A 90 -8.14 -26.81 -5.93
C ALA A 90 -7.73 -27.45 -4.59
N ALA A 91 -8.13 -28.71 -4.36
CA ALA A 91 -7.84 -29.42 -3.10
C ALA A 91 -6.32 -29.51 -2.81
N ASP A 92 -5.51 -29.59 -3.86
CA ASP A 92 -4.05 -29.65 -3.84
C ASP A 92 -3.39 -28.27 -4.03
N GLU A 93 -4.13 -27.17 -3.92
CA GLU A 93 -3.58 -25.81 -4.04
C GLU A 93 -3.64 -25.04 -2.73
N ALA A 94 -2.72 -24.07 -2.59
CA ALA A 94 -2.63 -23.18 -1.45
C ALA A 94 -2.22 -21.77 -1.88
N LEU A 95 -2.58 -20.76 -1.08
CA LEU A 95 -2.00 -19.41 -1.20
C LEU A 95 -0.95 -19.26 -0.11
N LEU A 96 0.30 -19.02 -0.48
CA LEU A 96 1.38 -18.83 0.50
C LEU A 96 1.07 -17.71 1.51
N CYS A 97 0.37 -16.65 1.08
CA CYS A 97 -0.03 -15.54 1.96
C CYS A 97 -1.18 -15.87 2.92
N GLN A 98 -1.81 -17.04 2.80
CA GLN A 98 -2.94 -17.48 3.64
C GLN A 98 -2.68 -18.84 4.29
N SER A 99 -1.45 -19.34 4.27
CA SER A 99 -1.12 -20.70 4.69
C SER A 99 0.07 -20.73 5.63
N HIS A 100 0.01 -21.55 6.67
CA HIS A 100 1.11 -21.90 7.57
C HIS A 100 1.49 -23.37 7.36
N ALA A 101 2.77 -23.71 7.57
CA ALA A 101 3.23 -25.10 7.57
C ALA A 101 2.76 -25.84 8.83
N CYS A 102 2.37 -27.10 8.70
CA CYS A 102 2.11 -28.00 9.84
C CYS A 102 3.17 -29.10 9.98
N ASN A 103 3.90 -29.39 8.90
CA ASN A 103 5.01 -30.33 8.83
C ASN A 103 5.93 -29.94 7.67
N ASP A 104 6.94 -30.76 7.39
CA ASP A 104 7.78 -30.58 6.21
C ASP A 104 6.93 -30.75 4.94
N MET A 105 7.03 -29.77 4.02
CA MET A 105 6.19 -29.71 2.83
C MET A 105 7.02 -29.67 1.56
N ARG A 106 6.41 -30.12 0.46
CA ARG A 106 6.93 -29.91 -0.90
C ARG A 106 5.90 -29.15 -1.71
N LEU A 107 6.30 -28.01 -2.25
CA LEU A 107 5.44 -27.09 -2.99
C LEU A 107 5.95 -26.92 -4.42
N GLU A 108 5.03 -26.74 -5.36
CA GLU A 108 5.31 -26.36 -6.75
C GLU A 108 4.65 -25.01 -7.03
N ILE A 109 5.34 -24.09 -7.69
CA ILE A 109 4.72 -22.85 -8.19
C ILE A 109 4.48 -23.05 -9.70
N PRO A 110 3.22 -23.22 -10.15
CA PRO A 110 2.95 -23.56 -11.54
C PRO A 110 3.52 -22.52 -12.51
N GLY A 111 4.36 -22.97 -13.44
CA GLY A 111 4.94 -22.12 -14.49
C GLY A 111 6.02 -21.14 -14.02
N TRP A 112 6.56 -21.31 -12.80
CA TRP A 112 7.62 -20.48 -12.25
C TRP A 112 8.66 -21.36 -11.51
N SER A 113 9.95 -21.09 -11.70
CA SER A 113 11.04 -21.84 -11.07
C SER A 113 12.13 -20.90 -10.55
N LEU A 114 12.64 -21.21 -9.36
CA LEU A 114 13.78 -20.56 -8.72
C LEU A 114 15.11 -20.73 -9.46
N ASP A 115 15.18 -21.67 -10.39
CA ASP A 115 16.36 -21.96 -11.19
C ASP A 115 16.28 -21.37 -12.60
N THR A 116 15.24 -20.57 -12.88
CA THR A 116 15.32 -19.65 -14.02
C THR A 116 16.49 -18.73 -13.73
N PRO A 117 17.60 -18.79 -14.49
CA PRO A 117 18.74 -17.96 -14.20
C PRO A 117 18.27 -16.52 -14.22
N THR A 118 18.48 -15.83 -13.11
CA THR A 118 18.37 -14.38 -13.07
C THR A 118 19.44 -13.83 -14.03
N LEU A 119 19.07 -13.65 -15.29
CA LEU A 119 19.96 -13.11 -16.30
C LEU A 119 20.09 -11.63 -16.01
N GLU A 120 21.28 -11.22 -15.58
CA GLU A 120 21.68 -9.83 -15.71
C GLU A 120 21.84 -9.55 -17.19
N ILE A 121 21.02 -8.64 -17.70
CA ILE A 121 20.94 -8.33 -19.12
C ILE A 121 21.35 -6.87 -19.28
N PRO A 122 22.60 -6.60 -19.68
CA PRO A 122 22.97 -5.27 -20.14
C PRO A 122 22.07 -4.90 -21.32
N ALA A 123 21.53 -3.69 -21.32
CA ALA A 123 20.68 -3.20 -22.40
C ALA A 123 21.05 -1.76 -22.76
N VAL A 124 20.97 -1.45 -24.05
CA VAL A 124 21.28 -0.10 -24.57
C VAL A 124 20.00 0.64 -24.88
N VAL A 125 19.92 1.90 -24.47
CA VAL A 125 18.82 2.81 -24.82
C VAL A 125 18.87 3.11 -26.32
N LEU A 126 17.81 2.75 -27.04
CA LEU A 126 17.63 3.08 -28.46
C LEU A 126 16.88 4.39 -28.66
N GLY A 127 15.95 4.70 -27.76
CA GLY A 127 15.10 5.87 -27.88
C GLY A 127 14.14 6.04 -26.70
N LYS A 128 13.70 7.29 -26.52
CA LYS A 128 12.64 7.66 -25.60
C LYS A 128 11.72 8.67 -26.28
N ARG A 129 10.41 8.54 -26.12
CA ARG A 129 9.43 9.55 -26.58
C ARG A 129 8.26 9.68 -25.62
N ALA A 130 7.64 10.85 -25.56
CA ALA A 130 6.40 11.05 -24.80
C ALA A 130 5.21 10.38 -25.52
N LEU A 131 4.39 9.67 -24.77
CA LEU A 131 3.09 9.12 -25.20
C LEU A 131 1.92 9.98 -24.69
N SER A 132 2.07 10.56 -23.49
CA SER A 132 1.17 11.57 -22.90
C SER A 132 1.99 12.59 -22.09
N HIS A 133 1.33 13.50 -21.36
CA HIS A 133 2.00 14.47 -20.49
C HIS A 133 2.82 13.81 -19.36
N ASP A 134 2.41 12.61 -18.92
CA ASP A 134 3.02 11.89 -17.81
C ASP A 134 3.43 10.45 -18.18
N ILE A 135 3.42 10.06 -19.45
CA ILE A 135 3.81 8.70 -19.87
C ILE A 135 4.84 8.78 -20.98
N SER A 136 5.95 8.06 -20.81
CA SER A 136 7.01 7.93 -21.80
C SER A 136 7.15 6.49 -22.28
N GLU A 137 7.38 6.34 -23.58
CA GLU A 137 7.91 5.12 -24.17
C GLU A 137 9.43 5.12 -24.03
N LEU A 138 9.98 4.02 -23.52
CA LEU A 138 11.41 3.74 -23.52
C LEU A 138 11.66 2.48 -24.34
N VAL A 139 12.60 2.55 -25.28
CA VAL A 139 12.96 1.43 -26.15
C VAL A 139 14.40 1.04 -25.87
N LEU A 140 14.61 -0.22 -25.50
CA LEU A 140 15.92 -0.79 -25.20
C LEU A 140 16.27 -1.95 -26.14
N GLN A 141 17.57 -2.17 -26.36
CA GLN A 141 18.10 -3.37 -26.99
C GLN A 141 18.87 -4.17 -25.96
N ALA A 142 18.48 -5.43 -25.70
CA ALA A 142 19.28 -6.33 -24.88
C ALA A 142 20.59 -6.68 -25.59
N GLU A 143 21.72 -6.62 -24.88
CA GLU A 143 23.04 -7.04 -25.36
C GLU A 143 23.22 -8.55 -25.16
N THR A 144 22.42 -9.35 -25.85
CA THR A 144 22.43 -10.81 -25.80
C THR A 144 22.79 -11.40 -27.17
N THR A 145 23.33 -12.62 -27.20
CA THR A 145 23.69 -13.31 -28.47
C THR A 145 22.44 -13.62 -29.32
N ASP A 146 21.35 -14.03 -28.66
CA ASP A 146 20.06 -14.27 -29.27
C ASP A 146 19.02 -13.25 -28.77
N ILE A 147 17.88 -13.15 -29.45
CA ILE A 147 16.74 -12.36 -28.96
C ILE A 147 16.34 -12.84 -27.56
N LEU A 148 16.28 -11.91 -26.61
CA LEU A 148 15.82 -12.20 -25.25
C LEU A 148 14.39 -12.75 -25.30
N ARG A 149 14.22 -13.99 -24.86
CA ARG A 149 12.91 -14.65 -24.82
C ARG A 149 12.09 -14.08 -23.68
N VAL A 150 11.08 -13.26 -24.00
CA VAL A 150 10.10 -12.70 -23.06
C VAL A 150 8.72 -13.23 -23.43
N ARG A 151 8.03 -13.91 -22.50
CA ARG A 151 6.66 -14.34 -22.74
C ARG A 151 5.73 -13.14 -22.68
N ALA A 152 4.71 -13.11 -23.54
CA ALA A 152 3.69 -12.07 -23.55
C ALA A 152 3.08 -11.90 -22.14
N GLY A 153 3.19 -10.69 -21.58
CA GLY A 153 2.74 -10.33 -20.23
C GLY A 153 3.84 -10.28 -19.16
N GLN A 154 5.07 -10.70 -19.48
CA GLN A 154 6.20 -10.60 -18.56
C GLN A 154 6.77 -9.17 -18.45
N TYR A 155 7.55 -8.96 -17.40
CA TYR A 155 8.24 -7.70 -17.11
C TYR A 155 9.73 -7.92 -16.87
N LEU A 156 10.48 -6.83 -16.92
CA LEU A 156 11.91 -6.79 -16.57
C LEU A 156 12.12 -5.83 -15.39
N ARG A 157 13.14 -6.13 -14.60
CA ARG A 157 13.56 -5.32 -13.46
C ARG A 157 14.78 -4.49 -13.84
N PHE A 158 14.66 -3.18 -13.71
CA PHE A 158 15.70 -2.21 -13.98
C PHE A 158 16.49 -2.00 -12.69
N ARG A 159 17.80 -2.18 -12.75
CA ARG A 159 18.68 -1.88 -11.62
C ARG A 159 19.17 -0.45 -11.69
N LEU A 160 19.21 0.19 -10.53
CA LEU A 160 19.63 1.57 -10.37
C LEU A 160 20.96 1.60 -9.60
N ASP A 161 21.75 2.63 -9.86
CA ASP A 161 23.11 2.75 -9.30
C ASP A 161 23.09 2.85 -7.76
N ASN A 162 21.97 3.32 -7.19
CA ASN A 162 21.76 3.39 -5.74
C ASN A 162 21.37 2.04 -5.10
N GLY A 163 21.39 0.94 -5.86
CA GLY A 163 20.99 -0.40 -5.40
C GLY A 163 19.48 -0.66 -5.43
N ASP A 164 18.65 0.34 -5.77
CA ASP A 164 17.23 0.15 -5.96
C ASP A 164 16.93 -0.58 -7.28
N SER A 165 15.69 -1.03 -7.40
CA SER A 165 15.17 -1.55 -8.66
C SER A 165 13.73 -1.13 -8.95
N ARG A 166 13.34 -1.17 -10.22
CA ARG A 166 11.96 -0.90 -10.68
C ARG A 166 11.53 -1.94 -11.70
N CYS A 167 10.28 -2.41 -11.61
CA CYS A 167 9.73 -3.39 -12.54
C CYS A 167 8.89 -2.68 -13.61
N PHE A 168 9.16 -2.97 -14.88
CA PHE A 168 8.37 -2.45 -16.00
C PHE A 168 7.99 -3.59 -16.95
N SER A 169 6.69 -3.70 -17.25
CA SER A 169 6.17 -4.67 -18.22
C SER A 169 6.71 -4.40 -19.62
N VAL A 170 7.07 -5.46 -20.33
CA VAL A 170 7.44 -5.39 -21.74
C VAL A 170 6.16 -5.23 -22.56
N ALA A 171 6.01 -4.09 -23.23
CA ALA A 171 4.78 -3.66 -23.89
C ALA A 171 4.63 -4.17 -25.34
N ASN A 172 5.66 -4.81 -25.88
CA ASN A 172 5.68 -5.40 -27.22
C ASN A 172 5.97 -6.91 -27.18
N LEU A 173 5.97 -7.55 -28.35
CA LEU A 173 6.48 -8.91 -28.54
C LEU A 173 7.89 -8.81 -29.15
N PRO A 174 8.97 -8.99 -28.37
CA PRO A 174 10.34 -8.77 -28.87
C PRO A 174 10.68 -9.60 -30.11
N GLU A 175 10.13 -10.81 -30.22
CA GLU A 175 10.30 -11.67 -31.39
C GLU A 175 9.68 -11.12 -32.69
N GLN A 176 8.74 -10.17 -32.58
CA GLN A 176 8.11 -9.49 -33.71
C GLN A 176 8.69 -8.08 -33.95
N ASP A 177 9.62 -7.64 -33.11
CA ASP A 177 10.16 -6.28 -33.11
C ASP A 177 11.70 -6.30 -33.04
N GLN A 178 12.33 -7.22 -33.79
CA GLN A 178 13.80 -7.30 -33.93
C GLN A 178 14.55 -7.42 -32.59
N GLY A 179 13.91 -7.97 -31.56
CA GLY A 179 14.45 -8.10 -30.21
C GLY A 179 14.43 -6.82 -29.37
N ARG A 180 13.77 -5.76 -29.85
CA ARG A 180 13.58 -4.52 -29.07
C ARG A 180 12.65 -4.78 -27.89
N LEU A 181 12.97 -4.14 -26.78
CA LEU A 181 12.18 -4.15 -25.56
C LEU A 181 11.52 -2.77 -25.41
N VAL A 182 10.19 -2.72 -25.49
CA VAL A 182 9.42 -1.48 -25.38
C VAL A 182 8.76 -1.42 -24.00
N PHE A 183 8.85 -0.28 -23.33
CA PHE A 183 8.25 -0.05 -22.01
C PHE A 183 7.42 1.23 -22.03
N HIS A 184 6.26 1.23 -21.36
CA HIS A 184 5.50 2.46 -21.11
C HIS A 184 5.59 2.82 -19.63
N ILE A 185 6.20 3.95 -19.34
CA ILE A 185 6.59 4.34 -17.99
C ILE A 185 5.85 5.61 -17.60
N ARG A 186 5.05 5.53 -16.53
CA ARG A 186 4.39 6.70 -15.95
C ARG A 186 5.38 7.51 -15.13
N ARG A 187 5.31 8.83 -15.26
CA ARG A 187 5.97 9.82 -14.41
C ARG A 187 5.26 9.86 -13.07
N VAL A 188 5.94 9.38 -12.03
CA VAL A 188 5.49 9.49 -10.64
C VAL A 188 6.20 10.69 -10.02
N PRO A 189 5.48 11.71 -9.53
CA PRO A 189 6.09 12.84 -8.82
C PRO A 189 6.97 12.38 -7.65
N GLY A 190 8.21 12.86 -7.58
CA GLY A 190 9.21 12.42 -6.61
C GLY A 190 9.80 11.03 -6.88
N GLY A 191 9.51 10.42 -8.04
CA GLY A 191 10.00 9.11 -8.42
C GLY A 191 11.45 9.13 -8.92
N VAL A 192 12.35 8.46 -8.18
CA VAL A 192 13.79 8.35 -8.51
C VAL A 192 14.04 7.96 -9.97
N PHE A 193 13.31 6.95 -10.46
CA PHE A 193 13.43 6.51 -11.85
C PHE A 193 12.76 7.48 -12.81
N SER A 194 11.47 7.77 -12.62
CA SER A 194 10.66 8.39 -13.66
C SER A 194 10.89 9.89 -13.85
N GLU A 195 11.40 10.59 -12.83
CA GLU A 195 11.77 12.02 -12.93
C GLU A 195 13.27 12.27 -13.00
N GLY A 196 14.09 11.34 -12.49
CA GLY A 196 15.55 11.46 -12.50
C GLY A 196 16.19 10.67 -13.63
N VAL A 197 16.20 9.35 -13.48
CA VAL A 197 16.91 8.45 -14.42
C VAL A 197 16.32 8.55 -15.82
N LEU A 198 15.00 8.39 -15.95
CA LEU A 198 14.30 8.39 -17.23
C LEU A 198 14.53 9.69 -18.00
N ASP A 199 14.47 10.84 -17.33
CA ASP A 199 14.68 12.16 -17.95
C ASP A 199 16.12 12.33 -18.47
N SER A 200 17.11 11.81 -17.73
CA SER A 200 18.53 11.87 -18.10
C SER A 200 19.00 10.81 -19.11
N LEU A 201 18.19 9.78 -19.38
CA LEU A 201 18.52 8.74 -20.36
C LEU A 201 18.67 9.31 -21.78
N HIS A 202 19.79 8.97 -22.42
CA HIS A 202 20.09 9.29 -23.82
C HIS A 202 20.43 8.04 -24.63
N ASN A 203 20.28 8.13 -25.95
CA ASN A 203 20.58 7.02 -26.86
C ASN A 203 22.03 6.56 -26.71
N GLY A 204 22.23 5.24 -26.69
CA GLY A 204 23.53 4.62 -26.46
C GLY A 204 23.89 4.38 -24.99
N GLN A 205 23.16 4.97 -24.04
CA GLN A 205 23.37 4.70 -22.61
C GLN A 205 23.03 3.26 -22.26
N ARG A 206 23.83 2.64 -21.40
CA ARG A 206 23.62 1.28 -20.90
C ARG A 206 22.84 1.27 -19.60
N LEU A 207 21.95 0.29 -19.47
CA LEU A 207 21.17 -0.04 -18.28
C LEU A 207 21.39 -1.51 -17.94
N ALA A 208 21.34 -1.82 -16.65
CA ALA A 208 21.33 -3.20 -16.19
C ALA A 208 19.89 -3.65 -15.95
N LEU A 209 19.44 -4.65 -16.71
CA LEU A 209 18.14 -5.28 -16.55
C LEU A 209 18.28 -6.65 -15.90
N GLU A 210 17.16 -7.16 -15.41
CA GLU A 210 17.07 -8.48 -14.81
C GLU A 210 15.71 -9.11 -15.17
N GLY A 211 15.71 -10.40 -15.52
CA GLY A 211 14.51 -11.18 -15.77
C GLY A 211 14.62 -12.08 -17.02
N PRO A 212 13.49 -12.43 -17.67
CA PRO A 212 12.13 -11.92 -17.47
C PRO A 212 11.41 -12.50 -16.24
N PHE A 213 10.46 -11.74 -15.70
CA PHE A 213 9.62 -12.09 -14.55
C PHE A 213 8.13 -11.98 -14.88
N GLY A 214 7.27 -12.45 -13.97
CA GLY A 214 5.82 -12.32 -14.06
C GLY A 214 5.11 -13.61 -14.46
N ALA A 215 3.98 -13.88 -13.80
CA ALA A 215 3.17 -15.07 -14.00
C ALA A 215 1.93 -14.80 -14.88
N CYS A 216 1.54 -13.54 -15.04
CA CYS A 216 0.42 -13.12 -15.89
C CYS A 216 0.79 -13.19 -17.38
N THR A 217 0.93 -14.42 -17.88
CA THR A 217 1.43 -14.70 -19.23
C THR A 217 0.37 -15.32 -20.12
N TRP A 218 0.50 -15.13 -21.43
CA TRP A 218 -0.40 -15.76 -22.40
C TRP A 218 -0.45 -17.27 -22.21
N GLN A 219 -1.67 -17.80 -22.13
CA GLN A 219 -1.96 -19.23 -22.00
C GLN A 219 -2.77 -19.67 -23.22
N PRO A 220 -2.19 -20.47 -24.14
CA PRO A 220 -2.92 -20.97 -25.30
C PRO A 220 -4.00 -21.96 -24.85
N ASP A 221 -5.27 -21.59 -24.98
CA ASP A 221 -6.38 -22.46 -24.60
C ASP A 221 -7.53 -22.41 -25.62
N GLY A 222 -7.33 -23.06 -26.77
CA GLY A 222 -8.41 -23.52 -27.65
C GLY A 222 -9.35 -22.44 -28.23
N GLN A 223 -8.82 -21.29 -28.69
CA GLN A 223 -9.60 -20.21 -29.33
C GLN A 223 -10.75 -19.64 -28.46
N ARG A 224 -10.63 -19.73 -27.12
CA ARG A 224 -11.62 -19.14 -26.21
C ARG A 224 -11.69 -17.61 -26.35
N PRO A 225 -12.85 -16.99 -26.08
CA PRO A 225 -12.96 -15.54 -25.99
C PRO A 225 -12.08 -14.99 -24.86
N VAL A 226 -11.32 -13.95 -25.15
CA VAL A 226 -10.41 -13.31 -24.21
C VAL A 226 -10.97 -11.96 -23.79
N VAL A 227 -11.02 -11.71 -22.48
CA VAL A 227 -11.38 -10.40 -21.92
C VAL A 227 -10.19 -9.82 -21.19
N LEU A 228 -9.75 -8.65 -21.62
CA LEU A 228 -8.57 -7.96 -21.11
C LEU A 228 -8.99 -6.72 -20.32
N PHE A 229 -8.38 -6.53 -19.16
CA PHE A 229 -8.62 -5.39 -18.29
C PHE A 229 -7.31 -4.67 -17.97
N ALA A 230 -7.27 -3.36 -18.23
CA ALA A 230 -6.14 -2.51 -17.91
C ALA A 230 -6.57 -1.27 -17.14
N SER A 231 -5.74 -0.77 -16.23
CA SER A 231 -5.89 0.57 -15.65
C SER A 231 -4.58 1.33 -15.75
N GLY A 232 -4.61 2.56 -16.27
CA GLY A 232 -3.41 3.38 -16.46
C GLY A 232 -2.34 2.65 -17.28
N THR A 233 -1.09 2.65 -16.81
CA THR A 233 0.03 1.94 -17.45
C THR A 233 -0.02 0.42 -17.33
N GLY A 234 -0.99 -0.15 -16.61
CA GLY A 234 -1.27 -1.59 -16.66
C GLY A 234 -1.54 -2.10 -18.09
N TYR A 235 -1.92 -1.19 -19.00
CA TYR A 235 -1.99 -1.47 -20.43
C TYR A 235 -0.66 -1.99 -21.02
N ALA A 236 0.50 -1.56 -20.51
CA ALA A 236 1.80 -2.10 -20.95
C ALA A 236 1.91 -3.62 -20.69
N GLY A 237 1.34 -4.13 -19.59
CA GLY A 237 1.30 -5.57 -19.32
C GLY A 237 0.25 -6.31 -20.16
N ILE A 238 -0.84 -5.63 -20.55
CA ILE A 238 -1.92 -6.21 -21.36
C ILE A 238 -1.61 -6.19 -22.86
N LYS A 239 -0.95 -5.17 -23.38
CA LYS A 239 -0.65 -5.00 -24.80
C LYS A 239 0.01 -6.24 -25.45
N PRO A 240 1.04 -6.89 -24.87
CA PRO A 240 1.59 -8.11 -25.47
C PRO A 240 0.60 -9.29 -25.48
N LEU A 241 -0.29 -9.40 -24.48
CA LEU A 241 -1.36 -10.41 -24.45
C LEU A 241 -2.39 -10.15 -25.56
N LEU A 242 -2.75 -8.88 -25.77
CA LEU A 242 -3.59 -8.46 -26.90
C LEU A 242 -2.93 -8.83 -28.23
N LEU A 243 -1.66 -8.47 -28.44
CA LEU A 243 -0.94 -8.78 -29.68
C LEU A 243 -0.91 -10.29 -29.97
N ARG A 244 -0.72 -11.11 -28.93
CA ARG A 244 -0.75 -12.55 -29.07
C ARG A 244 -2.15 -13.10 -29.38
N ALA A 245 -3.19 -12.55 -28.73
CA ALA A 245 -4.58 -12.89 -29.03
C ALA A 245 -4.93 -12.58 -30.49
N LEU A 246 -4.47 -11.43 -31.03
CA LEU A 246 -4.68 -11.05 -32.42
C LEU A 246 -3.93 -11.98 -33.39
N ALA A 247 -2.68 -12.32 -33.08
CA ALA A 247 -1.88 -13.24 -33.90
C ALA A 247 -2.49 -14.66 -33.92
N ASP A 248 -3.05 -15.11 -32.81
CA ASP A 248 -3.74 -16.40 -32.70
C ASP A 248 -5.17 -16.34 -33.29
N GLY A 249 -5.67 -15.16 -33.70
CA GLY A 249 -7.00 -14.97 -34.28
C GLY A 249 -8.16 -15.09 -33.28
N ALA A 250 -7.89 -14.94 -31.98
CA ALA A 250 -8.88 -15.08 -30.92
C ALA A 250 -9.95 -13.97 -30.96
N GLU A 251 -11.13 -14.27 -30.42
CA GLU A 251 -12.11 -13.24 -30.06
C GLU A 251 -11.60 -12.50 -28.82
N VAL A 252 -11.43 -11.18 -28.89
CA VAL A 252 -10.82 -10.40 -27.80
C VAL A 252 -11.57 -9.10 -27.54
N THR A 253 -11.83 -8.83 -26.26
CA THR A 253 -12.39 -7.56 -25.79
C THR A 253 -11.48 -6.91 -24.76
N LEU A 254 -11.04 -5.68 -24.99
CA LEU A 254 -10.23 -4.89 -24.06
C LEU A 254 -11.06 -3.80 -23.38
N TYR A 255 -10.98 -3.72 -22.05
CA TYR A 255 -11.44 -2.58 -21.26
C TYR A 255 -10.24 -1.85 -20.67
N TRP A 256 -10.04 -0.59 -21.06
CA TRP A 256 -8.94 0.21 -20.55
C TRP A 256 -9.44 1.42 -19.77
N GLY A 257 -9.17 1.40 -18.47
CA GLY A 257 -9.51 2.45 -17.52
C GLY A 257 -8.45 3.56 -17.42
N GLY A 258 -8.88 4.81 -17.53
CA GLY A 258 -8.09 6.01 -17.29
C GLY A 258 -8.85 7.03 -16.44
N SER A 259 -8.16 7.99 -15.81
CA SER A 259 -8.79 9.11 -15.11
C SER A 259 -9.20 10.24 -16.06
N SER A 260 -8.46 10.36 -17.16
CA SER A 260 -8.68 11.31 -18.26
C SER A 260 -8.59 10.60 -19.61
N ALA A 261 -8.97 11.29 -20.69
CA ALA A 261 -8.82 10.74 -22.04
C ALA A 261 -7.34 10.58 -22.44
N GLU A 262 -6.45 11.40 -21.89
CA GLU A 262 -5.01 11.38 -22.15
C GLU A 262 -4.32 10.14 -21.56
N ASP A 263 -4.90 9.54 -20.51
CA ASP A 263 -4.41 8.27 -19.96
C ASP A 263 -4.54 7.09 -20.94
N LEU A 264 -5.33 7.25 -22.01
CA LEU A 264 -5.59 6.25 -23.05
C LEU A 264 -4.68 6.50 -24.27
N TYR A 265 -3.40 6.65 -23.99
CA TYR A 265 -2.36 7.16 -24.90
C TYR A 265 -2.11 6.31 -26.16
N ASP A 266 -2.56 5.05 -26.20
CA ASP A 266 -2.39 4.14 -27.35
C ASP A 266 -3.71 3.91 -28.10
N ARG A 267 -4.68 4.84 -27.93
CA ARG A 267 -6.00 4.79 -28.57
C ARG A 267 -5.93 4.64 -30.08
N GLU A 268 -5.05 5.38 -30.75
CA GLU A 268 -4.95 5.36 -32.21
C GLU A 268 -4.57 3.97 -32.74
N PHE A 269 -3.64 3.30 -32.05
CA PHE A 269 -3.26 1.93 -32.35
C PHE A 269 -4.46 0.98 -32.15
N LEU A 270 -5.17 1.09 -31.02
CA LEU A 270 -6.34 0.23 -30.73
C LEU A 270 -7.48 0.43 -31.72
N ASP A 271 -7.73 1.67 -32.15
CA ASP A 271 -8.72 1.99 -33.19
C ASP A 271 -8.34 1.41 -34.55
N ALA A 272 -7.06 1.50 -34.93
CA ALA A 272 -6.56 0.87 -36.15
C ALA A 272 -6.62 -0.66 -36.08
N ALA A 273 -6.22 -1.24 -34.95
CA ALA A 273 -6.27 -2.68 -34.72
C ALA A 273 -7.70 -3.21 -34.75
N SER A 274 -8.67 -2.50 -34.16
CA SER A 274 -10.08 -2.91 -34.19
C SER A 274 -10.68 -2.87 -35.60
N ARG A 275 -10.24 -1.92 -36.45
CA ARG A 275 -10.59 -1.92 -37.88
C ARG A 275 -9.97 -3.09 -38.65
N ALA A 276 -8.72 -3.42 -38.35
CA ALA A 276 -7.99 -4.49 -39.03
C ALA A 276 -8.42 -5.91 -38.58
N HIS A 277 -8.88 -6.06 -37.34
CA HIS A 277 -9.26 -7.33 -36.73
C HIS A 277 -10.72 -7.28 -36.27
N PRO A 278 -11.68 -7.78 -37.08
CA PRO A 278 -13.12 -7.73 -36.74
C PRO A 278 -13.52 -8.43 -35.43
N ARG A 279 -12.65 -9.29 -34.89
CA ARG A 279 -12.84 -10.00 -33.62
C ARG A 279 -12.25 -9.24 -32.41
N LEU A 280 -11.66 -8.07 -32.62
CA LEU A 280 -11.21 -7.16 -31.56
C LEU A 280 -12.23 -6.06 -31.30
N ARG A 281 -12.66 -5.98 -30.05
CA ARG A 281 -13.39 -4.83 -29.50
C ARG A 281 -12.56 -4.19 -28.40
N TRP A 282 -12.54 -2.87 -28.32
CA TRP A 282 -11.91 -2.19 -27.19
C TRP A 282 -12.79 -1.04 -26.71
N PHE A 283 -12.74 -0.77 -25.40
CA PHE A 283 -13.56 0.23 -24.74
C PHE A 283 -12.69 1.10 -23.84
N ALA A 284 -12.69 2.39 -24.15
CA ALA A 284 -12.19 3.45 -23.28
C ALA A 284 -13.14 3.65 -22.10
N VAL A 285 -12.65 3.54 -20.88
CA VAL A 285 -13.46 3.77 -19.67
C VAL A 285 -12.83 4.86 -18.82
N LEU A 286 -13.55 5.96 -18.63
CA LEU A 286 -13.13 7.02 -17.72
C LEU A 286 -13.65 6.72 -16.30
N SER A 287 -12.72 6.56 -15.36
CA SER A 287 -13.03 6.17 -13.97
C SER A 287 -13.85 7.22 -13.20
N THR A 288 -13.85 8.46 -13.68
CA THR A 288 -14.69 9.56 -13.20
C THR A 288 -16.17 9.40 -13.55
N GLN A 289 -16.49 8.57 -14.55
CA GLN A 289 -17.85 8.36 -15.05
C GLN A 289 -18.40 7.00 -14.62
N VAL A 290 -17.64 5.93 -14.83
CA VAL A 290 -18.08 4.56 -14.57
C VAL A 290 -16.90 3.65 -14.26
N ARG A 291 -17.15 2.59 -13.50
CA ARG A 291 -16.16 1.56 -13.23
C ARG A 291 -16.08 0.57 -14.39
N LEU A 292 -14.88 0.25 -14.86
CA LEU A 292 -14.68 -0.58 -16.06
C LEU A 292 -15.26 -2.00 -15.93
N GLN A 293 -15.26 -2.58 -14.72
CA GLN A 293 -15.89 -3.86 -14.46
C GLN A 293 -17.42 -3.82 -14.65
N GLN A 294 -18.07 -2.69 -14.35
CA GLN A 294 -19.52 -2.53 -14.56
C GLN A 294 -19.86 -2.48 -16.05
N VAL A 295 -19.06 -1.76 -16.84
CA VAL A 295 -19.19 -1.73 -18.30
C VAL A 295 -19.02 -3.14 -18.88
N ALA A 296 -18.03 -3.88 -18.39
CA ALA A 296 -17.76 -5.22 -18.89
C ALA A 296 -18.88 -6.22 -18.63
N LEU A 297 -19.52 -6.15 -17.44
CA LEU A 297 -20.67 -6.98 -17.12
C LEU A 297 -21.89 -6.67 -18.00
N GLN A 298 -22.10 -5.42 -18.39
CA GLN A 298 -23.22 -5.01 -19.24
C GLN A 298 -23.11 -5.55 -20.68
N HIS A 299 -21.90 -5.82 -21.16
CA HIS A 299 -21.67 -6.34 -22.51
C HIS A 299 -21.94 -7.85 -22.66
N GLY A 300 -22.35 -8.55 -21.59
CA GLY A 300 -22.91 -9.90 -21.68
C GLY A 300 -21.94 -10.97 -22.17
N HIS A 301 -20.67 -10.90 -21.76
CA HIS A 301 -19.66 -11.90 -22.11
C HIS A 301 -20.07 -13.33 -21.68
N ARG A 302 -19.61 -14.32 -22.45
CA ARG A 302 -19.72 -15.75 -22.09
C ARG A 302 -18.68 -16.11 -21.02
N TRP A 303 -18.88 -15.61 -19.80
CA TRP A 303 -17.88 -15.72 -18.72
C TRP A 303 -17.44 -17.16 -18.43
N ALA A 304 -18.35 -18.13 -18.51
CA ALA A 304 -18.04 -19.56 -18.31
C ALA A 304 -17.02 -20.12 -19.32
N ASP A 305 -16.91 -19.52 -20.51
CA ASP A 305 -16.00 -19.94 -21.58
C ASP A 305 -14.80 -18.97 -21.74
N ALA A 306 -14.83 -17.82 -21.06
CA ALA A 306 -13.86 -16.77 -21.24
C ALA A 306 -12.53 -17.07 -20.53
N GLN A 307 -11.45 -16.52 -21.09
CA GLN A 307 -10.17 -16.33 -20.42
C GLN A 307 -10.00 -14.86 -20.09
N VAL A 308 -9.71 -14.53 -18.83
CA VAL A 308 -9.58 -13.15 -18.37
C VAL A 308 -8.15 -12.84 -17.96
N TYR A 309 -7.64 -11.70 -18.45
CA TYR A 309 -6.38 -11.12 -18.01
C TYR A 309 -6.61 -9.70 -17.47
N ALA A 310 -6.01 -9.37 -16.32
CA ALA A 310 -6.09 -8.03 -15.74
C ALA A 310 -4.72 -7.50 -15.29
N CYS A 311 -4.41 -6.24 -15.60
CA CYS A 311 -3.16 -5.62 -15.16
C CYS A 311 -3.32 -4.14 -14.76
N GLY A 312 -2.63 -3.73 -13.70
CA GLY A 312 -2.59 -2.35 -13.22
C GLY A 312 -2.92 -2.22 -11.73
N ASN A 313 -3.84 -1.33 -11.39
CA ASN A 313 -4.19 -1.01 -10.00
C ASN A 313 -4.81 -2.22 -9.28
N SER A 314 -4.32 -2.52 -8.08
CA SER A 314 -4.73 -3.69 -7.30
C SER A 314 -6.22 -3.70 -6.93
N ARG A 315 -6.80 -2.52 -6.65
CA ARG A 315 -8.24 -2.38 -6.37
C ARG A 315 -9.07 -2.74 -7.60
N MET A 316 -8.69 -2.23 -8.77
CA MET A 316 -9.34 -2.58 -10.04
C MET A 316 -9.32 -4.09 -10.26
N ILE A 317 -8.17 -4.74 -10.09
CA ILE A 317 -8.01 -6.19 -10.28
C ILE A 317 -8.94 -6.97 -9.34
N SER A 318 -8.98 -6.60 -8.05
CA SER A 318 -9.83 -7.26 -7.06
C SER A 318 -11.31 -7.13 -7.39
N GLU A 319 -11.76 -5.95 -7.83
CA GLU A 319 -13.15 -5.67 -8.19
C GLU A 319 -13.57 -6.41 -9.46
N VAL A 320 -12.75 -6.36 -10.53
CA VAL A 320 -12.98 -7.11 -11.77
C VAL A 320 -13.09 -8.61 -11.46
N ARG A 321 -12.15 -9.15 -10.69
CA ARG A 321 -12.13 -10.58 -10.35
C ARG A 321 -13.43 -11.00 -9.68
N SER A 322 -13.80 -10.33 -8.60
CA SER A 322 -15.02 -10.64 -7.85
C SER A 322 -16.25 -10.66 -8.76
N GLN A 323 -16.36 -9.67 -9.65
CA GLN A 323 -17.49 -9.53 -10.56
C GLN A 323 -17.51 -10.57 -11.68
N CYS A 324 -16.37 -10.86 -12.31
CA CYS A 324 -16.29 -11.90 -13.34
C CYS A 324 -16.60 -13.28 -12.78
N LEU A 325 -16.11 -13.61 -11.57
CA LEU A 325 -16.43 -14.89 -10.91
C LEU A 325 -17.92 -14.98 -10.58
N ALA A 326 -18.51 -13.91 -10.04
CA ALA A 326 -19.94 -13.86 -9.77
C ALA A 326 -20.78 -14.02 -11.05
N ALA A 327 -20.24 -13.59 -12.20
CA ALA A 327 -20.86 -13.75 -13.51
C ALA A 327 -20.60 -15.12 -14.18
N GLY A 328 -19.87 -16.02 -13.52
CA GLY A 328 -19.66 -17.41 -13.95
C GLY A 328 -18.28 -17.72 -14.53
N LEU A 329 -17.30 -16.82 -14.43
CA LEU A 329 -15.93 -17.11 -14.84
C LEU A 329 -15.31 -18.21 -13.97
N ALA A 330 -14.70 -19.21 -14.63
CA ALA A 330 -13.91 -20.23 -13.94
C ALA A 330 -12.67 -19.60 -13.29
N PRO A 331 -12.41 -19.79 -11.99
CA PRO A 331 -11.41 -19.01 -11.28
C PRO A 331 -9.96 -19.15 -11.76
N GLU A 332 -9.59 -20.33 -12.23
CA GLU A 332 -8.30 -20.63 -12.85
C GLU A 332 -8.09 -19.87 -14.16
N ARG A 333 -9.17 -19.36 -14.77
CA ARG A 333 -9.16 -18.54 -15.99
C ARG A 333 -9.13 -17.05 -15.72
N PHE A 334 -8.93 -16.63 -14.47
CA PHE A 334 -8.64 -15.25 -14.12
C PHE A 334 -7.15 -15.11 -13.77
N ILE A 335 -6.39 -14.47 -14.66
CA ILE A 335 -4.94 -14.28 -14.51
C ILE A 335 -4.68 -12.77 -14.39
N ALA A 336 -3.86 -12.35 -13.42
CA ALA A 336 -3.63 -10.92 -13.22
C ALA A 336 -2.24 -10.57 -12.68
N GLU A 337 -1.82 -9.33 -12.92
CA GLU A 337 -0.60 -8.73 -12.38
C GLU A 337 -0.90 -7.32 -11.85
N ALA A 338 -0.54 -7.04 -10.59
CA ALA A 338 -0.76 -5.72 -10.02
C ALA A 338 0.52 -4.88 -10.07
N PHE A 339 0.39 -3.60 -10.41
CA PHE A 339 1.49 -2.65 -10.31
C PHE A 339 1.55 -2.13 -8.87
N VAL A 340 2.55 -2.61 -8.15
CA VAL A 340 2.92 -2.15 -6.81
C VAL A 340 4.17 -1.28 -6.94
N PRO A 341 4.18 -0.06 -6.41
CA PRO A 341 5.37 0.77 -6.52
C PRO A 341 6.54 0.17 -5.75
N GLY A 342 7.68 0.06 -6.44
CA GLY A 342 8.92 -0.50 -5.89
C GLY A 342 9.88 0.60 -5.44
N GLY A 343 10.68 0.32 -4.42
CA GLY A 343 11.86 1.08 -4.00
C GLY A 343 11.62 2.27 -3.06
N VAL A 344 12.64 2.57 -2.28
CA VAL A 344 12.65 3.67 -1.30
C VAL A 344 12.72 4.98 -2.06
N ALA A 345 11.72 5.85 -1.90
CA ALA A 345 11.75 7.19 -2.48
C ALA A 345 12.94 7.97 -1.91
N SER A 346 13.98 8.21 -2.70
CA SER A 346 15.20 8.92 -2.31
C SER A 346 15.18 10.35 -2.86
N THR A 347 14.63 11.26 -2.06
CA THR A 347 15.03 12.69 -2.03
C THR A 347 15.11 13.22 -0.60
N ALA A 348 15.08 12.35 0.42
CA ALA A 348 15.20 12.76 1.80
C ALA A 348 16.67 12.92 2.20
N ARG A 349 16.95 13.82 3.14
CA ARG A 349 18.17 13.78 3.95
C ARG A 349 18.44 12.33 4.39
N PRO A 350 19.71 11.90 4.53
CA PRO A 350 20.01 10.60 5.12
C PRO A 350 19.30 10.50 6.47
N ARG A 351 18.46 9.46 6.63
CA ARG A 351 17.77 9.17 7.89
C ARG A 351 18.77 8.87 8.98
N ASP A 352 18.43 9.22 10.21
CA ASP A 352 19.23 8.78 11.34
C ASP A 352 19.19 7.24 11.44
N PRO A 353 20.35 6.55 11.44
CA PRO A 353 20.41 5.09 11.38
C PRO A 353 19.96 4.40 12.66
N VAL A 354 19.72 5.14 13.74
CA VAL A 354 19.26 4.62 15.04
C VAL A 354 17.82 5.05 15.29
N LEU A 355 17.53 6.34 15.19
CA LEU A 355 16.23 6.91 15.56
C LEU A 355 15.18 6.78 14.46
N GLU A 356 15.60 6.65 13.20
CA GLU A 356 14.73 6.65 12.01
C GLU A 356 14.84 5.37 11.19
N GLN A 357 15.18 4.26 11.87
CA GLN A 357 15.08 2.92 11.30
C GLN A 357 13.67 2.64 10.82
N VAL A 358 13.53 1.77 9.83
CA VAL A 358 12.24 1.33 9.32
C VAL A 358 12.28 -0.18 9.08
N GLY A 359 11.13 -0.82 9.09
CA GLY A 359 11.03 -2.23 8.77
C GLY A 359 11.13 -2.49 7.26
N PRO A 360 11.27 -3.76 6.86
CA PRO A 360 11.49 -4.16 5.48
C PRO A 360 10.28 -3.91 4.57
N ARG A 361 9.10 -3.61 5.12
CA ARG A 361 7.90 -3.25 4.35
C ARG A 361 7.73 -1.74 4.20
N TYR A 362 8.51 -0.92 4.91
CA TYR A 362 8.35 0.53 4.85
C TYR A 362 8.42 1.04 3.42
N SER A 363 7.38 1.77 3.03
CA SER A 363 7.32 2.47 1.76
C SER A 363 6.60 3.79 1.95
N LEU A 364 7.00 4.78 1.14
CA LEU A 364 6.44 6.11 1.20
C LEU A 364 4.93 6.11 0.93
N GLU A 365 4.55 5.39 -0.11
CA GLU A 365 3.17 5.28 -0.55
C GLU A 365 2.33 4.49 0.43
N GLY A 366 2.88 3.44 1.05
CA GLY A 366 2.19 2.72 2.12
C GLY A 366 1.80 3.64 3.27
N MET A 367 2.75 4.47 3.74
CA MET A 367 2.48 5.46 4.77
C MET A 367 1.47 6.53 4.32
N LEU A 368 1.58 7.04 3.10
CA LEU A 368 0.65 8.05 2.57
C LEU A 368 -0.76 7.48 2.33
N ALA A 369 -0.86 6.24 1.88
CA ALA A 369 -2.13 5.54 1.69
C ALA A 369 -2.78 5.24 3.04
N ALA A 370 -2.01 4.80 4.04
CA ALA A 370 -2.47 4.60 5.40
C ALA A 370 -3.00 5.90 6.01
N ARG A 371 -2.25 7.00 5.87
CA ARG A 371 -2.70 8.34 6.26
C ARG A 371 -3.99 8.75 5.54
N GLU A 372 -4.03 8.68 4.21
CA GLU A 372 -5.23 9.06 3.43
C GLU A 372 -6.46 8.24 3.86
N GLN A 373 -6.26 6.96 4.17
CA GLN A 373 -7.32 6.09 4.67
C GLN A 373 -7.76 6.47 6.09
N SER A 374 -6.85 6.82 6.99
CA SER A 374 -7.17 7.35 8.33
C SER A 374 -7.94 8.66 8.25
N VAL A 375 -7.54 9.60 7.39
CA VAL A 375 -8.27 10.86 7.16
C VAL A 375 -9.71 10.59 6.69
N ARG A 376 -9.89 9.70 5.71
CA ARG A 376 -11.21 9.30 5.22
C ARG A 376 -12.04 8.61 6.32
N ALA A 377 -11.42 7.78 7.14
CA ALA A 377 -12.09 7.10 8.24
C ALA A 377 -12.58 8.10 9.28
N LEU A 378 -11.72 9.04 9.69
CA LEU A 378 -12.07 10.09 10.63
C LEU A 378 -13.25 10.93 10.12
N ALA A 379 -13.23 11.38 8.87
CA ALA A 379 -14.35 12.12 8.28
C ALA A 379 -15.67 11.32 8.32
N GLN A 380 -15.63 10.02 8.02
CA GLN A 380 -16.82 9.16 8.05
C GLN A 380 -17.31 8.89 9.49
N ILE A 381 -16.40 8.73 10.46
CA ILE A 381 -16.74 8.56 11.89
C ILE A 381 -17.42 9.83 12.42
N VAL A 382 -16.83 10.99 12.16
CA VAL A 382 -17.37 12.28 12.59
C VAL A 382 -18.76 12.51 12.00
N SER A 383 -18.98 12.15 10.73
CA SER A 383 -20.31 12.27 10.08
C SER A 383 -21.41 11.43 10.75
N LYS A 384 -21.02 10.43 11.56
CA LYS A 384 -21.94 9.54 12.28
C LYS A 384 -22.17 9.95 13.73
N LEU A 385 -21.38 10.87 14.27
CA LEU A 385 -21.59 11.40 15.62
C LEU A 385 -22.89 12.19 15.68
N ARG A 386 -23.65 12.00 16.77
CA ARG A 386 -24.96 12.63 16.96
C ARG A 386 -25.10 13.17 18.38
N VAL A 387 -25.71 14.34 18.52
CA VAL A 387 -26.09 14.88 19.83
C VAL A 387 -26.91 13.84 20.59
N GLY A 388 -26.54 13.61 21.85
CA GLY A 388 -27.12 12.58 22.72
C GLY A 388 -26.35 11.27 22.75
N MET A 389 -25.46 10.99 21.78
CA MET A 389 -24.61 9.79 21.76
C MET A 389 -23.64 9.82 22.94
N THR A 390 -23.49 8.71 23.65
CA THR A 390 -22.50 8.57 24.73
C THR A 390 -21.09 8.39 24.17
N THR A 391 -20.06 8.73 24.94
CA THR A 391 -18.66 8.47 24.59
C THR A 391 -18.44 6.98 24.28
N GLY A 392 -19.04 6.08 25.05
CA GLY A 392 -18.98 4.63 24.81
C GLY A 392 -19.59 4.20 23.48
N GLU A 393 -20.79 4.70 23.15
CA GLU A 393 -21.45 4.44 21.85
C GLU A 393 -20.62 4.96 20.68
N ALA A 394 -20.01 6.14 20.82
CA ALA A 394 -19.18 6.74 19.79
C ALA A 394 -17.89 5.93 19.55
N LEU A 395 -17.23 5.47 20.62
CA LEU A 395 -16.06 4.60 20.55
C LEU A 395 -16.39 3.26 19.89
N GLU A 396 -17.50 2.64 20.27
CA GLU A 396 -17.95 1.38 19.67
C GLU A 396 -18.21 1.56 18.16
N MET A 397 -18.92 2.63 17.79
CA MET A 397 -19.20 2.97 16.39
C MET A 397 -17.92 3.24 15.59
N ALA A 398 -16.97 4.00 16.15
CA ALA A 398 -15.69 4.31 15.51
C ALA A 398 -14.88 3.04 15.24
N ASN A 399 -14.75 2.16 16.24
CA ASN A 399 -14.03 0.90 16.11
C ASN A 399 -14.68 -0.05 15.08
N GLN A 400 -16.01 -0.19 15.13
CA GLN A 400 -16.76 -0.97 14.12
C GLN A 400 -16.54 -0.41 12.71
N HIS A 401 -16.50 0.92 12.58
CA HIS A 401 -16.29 1.56 11.29
C HIS A 401 -14.87 1.35 10.73
N LEU A 402 -13.84 1.52 11.56
CA LEU A 402 -12.45 1.24 11.18
C LEU A 402 -12.29 -0.21 10.71
N LYS A 403 -12.90 -1.14 11.43
CA LYS A 403 -12.91 -2.56 11.05
C LYS A 403 -13.60 -2.79 9.70
N ALA A 404 -14.77 -2.17 9.49
CA ALA A 404 -15.49 -2.26 8.22
C ALA A 404 -14.72 -1.64 7.03
N MET A 405 -13.86 -0.65 7.29
CA MET A 405 -12.95 -0.08 6.31
C MET A 405 -11.71 -0.94 6.04
N GLY A 406 -11.53 -2.04 6.77
CA GLY A 406 -10.43 -3.00 6.57
C GLY A 406 -9.19 -2.75 7.42
N ALA A 407 -9.30 -2.04 8.56
CA ALA A 407 -8.19 -1.92 9.51
C ALA A 407 -7.93 -3.30 10.12
N SER A 408 -6.67 -3.76 10.13
CA SER A 408 -6.35 -5.08 10.68
C SER A 408 -6.40 -5.12 12.20
N HIS A 409 -5.97 -4.03 12.84
CA HIS A 409 -5.99 -3.77 14.27
C HIS A 409 -5.64 -2.29 14.48
N THR A 410 -5.56 -1.86 15.73
CA THR A 410 -5.10 -0.52 16.09
C THR A 410 -3.76 -0.62 16.83
N TRP A 411 -2.82 0.27 16.55
CA TRP A 411 -1.52 0.30 17.21
C TRP A 411 -1.54 1.11 18.51
N HIS A 412 -2.47 2.09 18.63
CA HIS A 412 -2.98 2.62 19.90
C HIS A 412 -4.52 2.61 19.92
N PRO A 413 -5.17 2.71 21.09
CA PRO A 413 -6.63 2.75 21.16
C PRO A 413 -7.22 3.94 20.41
N THR A 414 -8.38 3.74 19.78
CA THR A 414 -9.21 4.86 19.29
C THR A 414 -9.67 5.72 20.45
N TYR A 415 -9.51 7.04 20.31
CA TYR A 415 -9.97 8.02 21.29
C TYR A 415 -11.12 8.85 20.70
N VAL A 416 -12.20 8.96 21.48
CA VAL A 416 -13.30 9.90 21.25
C VAL A 416 -13.57 10.59 22.56
N ARG A 417 -13.48 11.92 22.61
CA ARG A 417 -13.63 12.73 23.82
C ARG A 417 -14.57 13.90 23.55
N PHE A 418 -15.49 14.16 24.47
CA PHE A 418 -16.47 15.24 24.33
C PHE A 418 -16.32 16.30 25.43
N GLY A 419 -16.47 17.57 25.07
CA GLY A 419 -16.42 18.75 25.94
C GLY A 419 -15.25 18.70 26.93
N PRO A 420 -15.48 18.72 28.25
CA PRO A 420 -14.40 18.72 29.24
C PRO A 420 -13.43 17.56 29.20
N ASP A 421 -13.76 16.45 28.53
CA ASP A 421 -12.83 15.33 28.39
C ASP A 421 -11.76 15.59 27.33
N THR A 422 -11.87 16.63 26.48
CA THR A 422 -10.87 16.91 25.44
C THR A 422 -9.51 17.36 25.98
N ILE A 423 -9.44 17.82 27.24
CA ILE A 423 -8.16 18.16 27.91
C ILE A 423 -7.47 16.95 28.56
N ARG A 424 -8.11 15.78 28.59
CA ARG A 424 -7.50 14.59 29.19
C ARG A 424 -6.38 14.06 28.29
N VAL A 425 -5.29 13.59 28.89
CA VAL A 425 -4.21 12.90 28.16
C VAL A 425 -4.51 11.40 28.02
N PRO A 426 -3.89 10.69 27.07
CA PRO A 426 -3.97 9.23 26.99
C PRO A 426 -3.67 8.57 28.35
N ARG A 427 -4.41 7.51 28.68
CA ARG A 427 -4.37 6.76 29.96
C ARG A 427 -5.05 7.41 31.17
N GLN A 428 -5.47 8.68 31.09
CA GLN A 428 -6.45 9.19 32.05
C GLN A 428 -7.83 8.60 31.72
N GLY A 429 -8.48 7.96 32.70
CA GLY A 429 -9.79 7.34 32.50
C GLY A 429 -10.83 8.33 31.96
N MET A 430 -11.75 7.85 31.15
CA MET A 430 -12.80 8.65 30.50
C MET A 430 -14.19 8.22 30.99
N ASP A 431 -15.12 9.17 31.08
CA ASP A 431 -16.52 8.86 31.38
C ASP A 431 -17.21 8.36 30.11
N LEU A 432 -17.41 7.05 30.03
CA LEU A 432 -18.09 6.40 28.91
C LEU A 432 -19.57 6.79 28.79
N GLN A 433 -20.19 7.29 29.86
CA GLN A 433 -21.61 7.67 29.88
C GLN A 433 -21.85 9.15 29.53
N ARG A 434 -20.78 9.95 29.40
CA ARG A 434 -20.90 11.34 28.97
C ARG A 434 -21.55 11.41 27.59
N ARG A 435 -22.58 12.24 27.43
CA ARG A 435 -23.30 12.41 26.15
C ARG A 435 -22.83 13.65 25.41
N LEU A 436 -22.65 13.54 24.10
CA LEU A 436 -22.38 14.66 23.21
C LEU A 436 -23.52 15.68 23.26
N GLN A 437 -23.21 16.93 23.60
CA GLN A 437 -24.17 18.04 23.68
C GLN A 437 -24.26 18.81 22.35
N ALA A 438 -25.31 19.61 22.18
CA ALA A 438 -25.55 20.37 20.96
C ALA A 438 -24.51 21.47 20.68
N THR A 439 -23.80 21.93 21.72
CA THR A 439 -22.78 22.99 21.66
C THR A 439 -21.39 22.50 22.11
N ASP A 440 -21.11 21.20 22.02
CA ASP A 440 -19.86 20.61 22.49
C ASP A 440 -18.67 20.81 21.53
N ILE A 441 -17.48 20.54 22.04
CA ILE A 441 -16.27 20.26 21.26
C ILE A 441 -15.96 18.76 21.36
N ALA A 442 -15.40 18.16 20.32
CA ALA A 442 -15.10 16.74 20.29
C ALA A 442 -13.72 16.49 19.70
N VAL A 443 -12.92 15.63 20.33
CA VAL A 443 -11.66 15.11 19.77
C VAL A 443 -11.91 13.69 19.30
N VAL A 444 -11.48 13.38 18.09
CA VAL A 444 -11.43 12.02 17.53
C VAL A 444 -10.01 11.76 17.07
N ASP A 445 -9.41 10.69 17.57
CA ASP A 445 -8.00 10.35 17.34
C ASP A 445 -7.90 8.84 17.09
N LEU A 446 -7.24 8.48 15.97
CA LEU A 446 -7.32 7.18 15.34
C LEU A 446 -5.92 6.59 15.04
N GLY A 447 -5.67 5.41 15.60
CA GLY A 447 -4.46 4.62 15.32
C GLY A 447 -4.64 3.31 14.56
N PRO A 448 -5.39 3.24 13.44
CA PRO A 448 -5.59 2.00 12.71
C PRO A 448 -4.32 1.56 11.98
N VAL A 449 -4.16 0.25 11.80
CA VAL A 449 -3.14 -0.32 10.92
C VAL A 449 -3.79 -0.73 9.60
N TRP A 450 -3.32 -0.13 8.50
CA TRP A 450 -3.79 -0.35 7.13
C TRP A 450 -2.71 -1.08 6.33
N ASP A 451 -2.98 -2.30 5.87
CA ASP A 451 -2.02 -3.09 5.07
C ASP A 451 -0.60 -3.19 5.68
N GLY A 452 -0.54 -3.24 7.02
CA GLY A 452 0.72 -3.31 7.77
C GLY A 452 1.45 -1.96 7.93
N TYR A 453 0.82 -0.84 7.60
CA TYR A 453 1.32 0.51 7.88
C TYR A 453 0.48 1.15 8.97
N GLU A 454 1.14 1.90 9.84
CA GLU A 454 0.49 2.66 10.90
C GLU A 454 -0.17 3.89 10.30
N GLY A 455 -1.50 3.94 10.38
CA GLY A 455 -2.25 5.16 10.17
C GLY A 455 -2.38 5.89 11.50
N ASP A 456 -2.14 7.19 11.46
CA ASP A 456 -2.17 8.06 12.63
C ASP A 456 -2.76 9.40 12.21
N TYR A 457 -3.94 9.72 12.73
CA TYR A 457 -4.67 10.91 12.34
C TYR A 457 -5.81 11.21 13.32
N GLY A 458 -5.82 12.44 13.80
CA GLY A 458 -6.73 12.91 14.84
C GLY A 458 -6.99 14.39 14.70
N ASP A 459 -8.22 14.80 15.01
CA ASP A 459 -8.66 16.18 14.86
C ASP A 459 -9.81 16.54 15.83
N THR A 460 -10.11 17.84 15.90
CA THR A 460 -11.08 18.46 16.79
C THR A 460 -12.26 19.07 16.04
N PHE A 461 -13.46 18.72 16.47
CA PHE A 461 -14.73 19.10 15.85
C PHE A 461 -15.60 19.92 16.79
N VAL A 462 -16.24 20.96 16.28
CA VAL A 462 -17.18 21.80 17.03
C VAL A 462 -18.60 21.46 16.63
N PHE A 463 -19.45 21.17 17.62
CA PHE A 463 -20.88 21.00 17.46
C PHE A 463 -21.59 22.30 17.86
N GLY A 464 -22.55 22.74 17.03
CA GLY A 464 -23.28 23.98 17.25
C GLY A 464 -22.42 25.24 17.10
N ASP A 465 -22.81 26.31 17.78
CA ASP A 465 -22.10 27.59 17.77
C ASP A 465 -21.62 27.95 19.17
N HIS A 466 -20.31 27.84 19.40
CA HIS A 466 -19.68 28.25 20.65
C HIS A 466 -18.35 28.98 20.36
N PRO A 467 -18.25 30.29 20.66
CA PRO A 467 -17.08 31.09 20.28
C PRO A 467 -15.74 30.54 20.78
N LEU A 468 -15.71 30.04 22.03
CA LEU A 468 -14.49 29.48 22.61
C LEU A 468 -14.05 28.18 21.94
N HIS A 469 -15.00 27.34 21.50
CA HIS A 469 -14.67 26.07 20.84
C HIS A 469 -14.11 26.33 19.44
N LYS A 470 -14.70 27.28 18.71
CA LYS A 470 -14.18 27.73 17.41
C LYS A 470 -12.79 28.35 17.54
N ALA A 471 -12.57 29.19 18.55
CA ALA A 471 -11.25 29.76 18.83
C ALA A 471 -10.20 28.69 19.17
N CYS A 472 -10.59 27.64 19.90
CA CYS A 472 -9.74 26.50 20.20
C CYS A 472 -9.29 25.77 18.93
N THR A 473 -10.24 25.35 18.09
CA THR A 473 -9.94 24.63 16.84
C THR A 473 -9.12 25.48 15.86
N GLN A 474 -9.41 26.78 15.76
CA GLN A 474 -8.62 27.69 14.93
C GLN A 474 -7.18 27.80 15.44
N ALA A 475 -6.97 28.08 16.73
CA ALA A 475 -5.63 28.19 17.29
C ALA A 475 -4.83 26.89 17.17
N LEU A 476 -5.51 25.75 17.31
CA LEU A 476 -4.93 24.41 17.17
C LEU A 476 -4.33 24.18 15.77
N HIS A 477 -5.11 24.43 14.71
CA HIS A 477 -4.63 24.28 13.33
C HIS A 477 -3.57 25.33 12.97
N GLU A 478 -3.71 26.57 13.44
CA GLU A 478 -2.68 27.61 13.21
C GLU A 478 -1.34 27.26 13.88
N VAL A 479 -1.35 26.80 15.14
CA VAL A 479 -0.13 26.36 15.84
C VAL A 479 0.51 25.19 15.12
N PHE A 480 -0.28 24.20 14.68
CA PHE A 480 0.22 23.08 13.90
C PHE A 480 0.89 23.53 12.60
N GLU A 481 0.21 24.35 11.79
CA GLU A 481 0.73 24.83 10.51
C GLU A 481 2.01 25.65 10.68
N GLU A 482 2.04 26.58 11.64
CA GLU A 482 3.24 27.37 11.97
C GLU A 482 4.40 26.47 12.40
N THR A 483 4.12 25.39 13.14
CA THR A 483 5.13 24.42 13.61
C THR A 483 5.65 23.57 12.45
N CYS A 484 4.79 23.10 11.54
CA CYS A 484 5.22 22.44 10.30
C CYS A 484 6.07 23.36 9.41
N GLN A 485 5.77 24.66 9.35
CA GLN A 485 6.60 25.62 8.63
C GLN A 485 7.98 25.79 9.28
N ALA A 486 8.04 25.86 10.62
CA ALA A 486 9.30 25.91 11.35
C ALA A 486 10.14 24.64 11.17
N TRP A 487 9.49 23.47 11.13
CA TRP A 487 10.15 22.19 10.79
C TRP A 487 10.75 22.21 9.39
N ARG A 488 10.04 22.77 8.39
CA ARG A 488 10.60 22.98 7.05
C ARG A 488 11.79 23.94 7.04
N GLY A 489 11.89 24.83 8.03
CA GLY A 489 13.08 25.66 8.30
C GLY A 489 14.27 24.89 8.89
N GLY A 490 14.08 23.63 9.29
CA GLY A 490 15.14 22.75 9.77
C GLY A 490 15.27 22.65 11.29
N LEU A 491 14.22 22.93 12.05
CA LEU A 491 14.23 22.73 13.51
C LEU A 491 14.28 21.24 13.89
N SER A 492 15.03 20.94 14.95
CA SER A 492 15.00 19.64 15.63
C SER A 492 13.67 19.39 16.35
N GLY A 493 13.39 18.15 16.72
CA GLY A 493 12.17 17.80 17.43
C GLY A 493 11.99 18.57 18.75
N ARG A 494 13.04 18.74 19.55
CA ARG A 494 13.00 19.57 20.77
C ARG A 494 12.67 21.04 20.47
N GLU A 495 13.36 21.62 19.49
CA GLU A 495 13.12 23.00 19.06
C GLU A 495 11.71 23.21 18.50
N LEU A 496 11.11 22.18 17.87
CA LEU A 496 9.74 22.23 17.39
C LEU A 496 8.72 22.37 18.51
N TYR A 497 8.87 21.63 19.61
CA TYR A 497 7.95 21.75 20.74
C TYR A 497 8.15 23.05 21.54
N ASP A 498 9.37 23.57 21.59
CA ASP A 498 9.63 24.91 22.15
C ASP A 498 8.96 26.00 21.29
N PHE A 499 9.05 25.87 19.96
CA PHE A 499 8.36 26.76 19.03
C PHE A 499 6.84 26.66 19.16
N ALA A 500 6.28 25.45 19.14
CA ALA A 500 4.85 25.21 19.28
C ALA A 500 4.30 25.78 20.60
N GLN A 501 5.03 25.64 21.70
CA GLN A 501 4.65 26.20 22.99
C GLN A 501 4.56 27.74 22.92
N ALA A 502 5.59 28.39 22.38
CA ALA A 502 5.59 29.85 22.24
C ALA A 502 4.42 30.35 21.36
N ARG A 503 4.04 29.59 20.32
CA ARG A 503 2.89 29.92 19.46
C ARG A 503 1.55 29.70 20.16
N ALA A 504 1.40 28.63 20.93
CA ALA A 504 0.22 28.41 21.76
C ALA A 504 0.03 29.56 22.77
N GLU A 505 1.09 29.92 23.50
CA GLU A 505 1.07 30.98 24.51
C GLU A 505 0.73 32.35 23.88
N ALA A 506 1.31 32.67 22.73
CA ALA A 506 1.01 33.91 21.99
C ALA A 506 -0.46 34.02 21.56
N LYS A 507 -1.14 32.87 21.37
CA LYS A 507 -2.58 32.79 21.05
C LYS A 507 -3.46 32.62 22.28
N GLY A 508 -2.90 32.64 23.49
CA GLY A 508 -3.63 32.53 24.75
C GLY A 508 -3.97 31.10 25.19
N TRP A 509 -3.29 30.09 24.64
CA TRP A 509 -3.49 28.67 24.95
C TRP A 509 -2.27 28.06 25.63
N LEU A 510 -2.46 26.95 26.33
CA LEU A 510 -1.36 26.16 26.90
C LEU A 510 -1.15 24.89 26.07
N LEU A 511 0.10 24.61 25.70
CA LEU A 511 0.49 23.35 25.04
C LEU A 511 0.71 22.24 26.07
N GLU A 512 0.14 21.06 25.84
CA GLU A 512 0.41 19.87 26.66
C GLU A 512 1.61 19.09 26.10
N ARG A 513 2.81 19.33 26.67
CA ARG A 513 4.07 18.75 26.17
C ARG A 513 4.22 17.24 26.39
N ASN A 514 3.44 16.66 27.31
CA ASN A 514 3.54 15.23 27.62
C ASN A 514 2.90 14.35 26.54
N LEU A 515 2.13 14.96 25.62
CA LEU A 515 1.57 14.30 24.44
C LEU A 515 2.39 14.71 23.23
N ALA A 516 3.61 14.18 23.17
CA ALA A 516 4.53 14.43 22.08
C ALA A 516 4.37 13.35 21.01
N GLY A 517 4.30 13.82 19.76
CA GLY A 517 4.34 13.02 18.56
C GLY A 517 5.41 11.95 18.58
N HIS A 518 5.19 10.88 17.85
CA HIS A 518 6.09 9.73 17.81
C HIS A 518 6.42 9.33 16.38
N ARG A 519 7.26 8.31 16.26
CA ARG A 519 7.61 7.75 14.98
C ARG A 519 6.48 6.89 14.41
N LEU A 520 6.43 6.82 13.08
CA LEU A 520 5.61 5.90 12.31
C LEU A 520 6.48 5.04 11.41
N THR A 521 6.02 3.84 11.12
CA THR A 521 6.63 2.96 10.11
C THR A 521 5.64 1.90 9.62
N ASP A 522 6.12 0.97 8.79
CA ASP A 522 5.49 -0.34 8.73
C ASP A 522 5.40 -0.96 10.14
N PHE A 523 4.17 -1.27 10.56
CA PHE A 523 3.87 -1.70 11.91
C PHE A 523 4.70 -2.93 12.33
N PRO A 524 5.19 -3.00 13.60
CA PRO A 524 5.04 -2.02 14.67
C PRO A 524 6.25 -1.09 14.84
N HIS A 525 6.01 0.21 14.99
CA HIS A 525 7.07 1.17 15.27
C HIS A 525 7.73 0.99 16.64
N ALA A 526 7.03 0.38 17.60
CA ALA A 526 7.55 0.09 18.93
C ALA A 526 8.83 -0.78 18.91
N LEU A 527 9.10 -1.51 17.82
CA LEU A 527 10.32 -2.32 17.67
C LEU A 527 11.61 -1.50 17.54
N HIS A 528 11.50 -0.22 17.20
CA HIS A 528 12.68 0.64 16.93
C HIS A 528 12.95 1.66 18.05
N GLY A 529 12.22 1.59 19.17
CA GLY A 529 12.47 2.37 20.38
C GLY A 529 11.37 3.38 20.73
N PRO A 530 11.38 3.92 21.96
CA PRO A 530 10.30 4.74 22.52
C PRO A 530 10.54 6.26 22.34
N ALA A 531 11.39 6.67 21.39
CA ALA A 531 11.74 8.08 21.23
C ALA A 531 10.50 8.92 20.85
N THR A 532 10.33 10.05 21.53
CA THR A 532 9.29 11.04 21.21
C THR A 532 9.89 12.17 20.38
N LEU A 533 9.06 12.79 19.55
CA LEU A 533 9.44 13.93 18.72
C LEU A 533 9.94 15.10 19.58
N ALA A 534 9.36 15.35 20.75
CA ALA A 534 9.77 16.44 21.64
C ALA A 534 11.17 16.26 22.26
N ASP A 535 11.70 15.03 22.26
CA ASP A 535 13.01 14.72 22.83
C ASP A 535 14.13 14.61 21.77
N LEU A 536 13.78 14.66 20.47
CA LEU A 536 14.77 14.49 19.39
C LEU A 536 15.68 15.71 19.25
N ASP A 537 16.99 15.44 19.24
CA ASP A 537 18.04 16.41 18.90
C ASP A 537 18.35 16.44 17.38
N ILE A 538 17.62 15.67 16.57
CA ILE A 538 17.74 15.66 15.10
C ILE A 538 16.60 16.41 14.45
N VAL A 539 16.81 16.88 13.21
CA VAL A 539 15.72 17.36 12.34
C VAL A 539 14.91 16.14 11.87
N PRO A 540 13.64 16.01 12.26
CA PRO A 540 12.84 14.83 11.95
C PRO A 540 12.68 14.65 10.44
N SER A 541 12.83 13.42 9.95
CA SER A 541 12.58 13.06 8.56
C SER A 541 11.09 13.10 8.25
N GLU A 542 10.75 13.53 7.04
CA GLU A 542 9.37 13.52 6.59
C GLU A 542 8.79 12.09 6.58
N ARG A 543 7.49 11.99 6.91
CA ARG A 543 6.68 10.77 6.80
C ARG A 543 7.12 9.60 7.69
N LEU A 544 8.03 9.87 8.64
CA LEU A 544 8.44 8.97 9.71
C LEU A 544 8.03 9.45 11.10
N TRP A 545 7.53 10.68 11.20
CA TRP A 545 7.15 11.30 12.45
C TRP A 545 5.79 11.97 12.30
N VAL A 546 4.97 11.82 13.32
CA VAL A 546 3.72 12.56 13.50
C VAL A 546 4.00 13.74 14.39
N LEU A 547 3.45 14.89 14.04
CA LEU A 547 3.38 16.04 14.92
C LEU A 547 2.04 15.97 15.65
N GLU A 548 2.06 16.00 16.97
CA GLU A 548 0.87 16.06 17.81
C GLU A 548 0.83 17.42 18.51
N ILE A 549 -0.29 18.14 18.37
CA ILE A 549 -0.53 19.38 19.10
C ILE A 549 -1.78 19.19 19.94
N GLN A 550 -1.63 19.26 21.27
CA GLN A 550 -2.76 19.35 22.18
C GLN A 550 -2.75 20.70 22.88
N LEU A 551 -3.83 21.46 22.72
CA LEU A 551 -4.05 22.74 23.38
C LEU A 551 -5.09 22.61 24.49
N ARG A 552 -4.89 23.33 25.59
CA ARG A 552 -5.91 23.53 26.64
C ARG A 552 -6.07 25.00 26.99
N HIS A 553 -7.29 25.39 27.32
CA HIS A 553 -7.57 26.73 27.80
C HIS A 553 -6.92 26.94 29.18
N PRO A 554 -6.43 28.15 29.52
CA PRO A 554 -5.76 28.40 30.79
C PRO A 554 -6.64 28.18 32.03
N THR A 555 -7.96 28.43 31.91
CA THR A 555 -8.90 28.40 33.06
C THR A 555 -10.14 27.54 32.85
N GLU A 556 -10.47 27.21 31.60
CA GLU A 556 -11.70 26.48 31.26
C GLU A 556 -11.33 25.04 30.97
N ALA A 557 -12.20 24.09 31.30
CA ALA A 557 -12.00 22.69 30.97
C ALA A 557 -12.33 22.45 29.49
N ILE A 558 -11.57 23.09 28.58
CA ILE A 558 -11.74 22.99 27.14
C ILE A 558 -10.36 22.88 26.49
N GLY A 559 -10.24 21.97 25.55
CA GLY A 559 -9.05 21.78 24.75
C GLY A 559 -9.35 21.15 23.41
N GLY A 560 -8.31 20.97 22.63
CA GLY A 560 -8.35 20.34 21.32
C GLY A 560 -7.05 19.59 21.07
N PHE A 561 -7.13 18.66 20.13
CA PHE A 561 -6.04 17.81 19.67
C PHE A 561 -6.07 17.75 18.15
N PHE A 562 -4.91 17.94 17.54
CA PHE A 562 -4.72 17.74 16.12
C PHE A 562 -3.36 17.09 15.90
N GLU A 563 -3.36 16.07 15.07
CA GLU A 563 -2.15 15.40 14.67
C GLU A 563 -2.16 15.13 13.18
N ASP A 564 -0.97 15.14 12.60
CA ASP A 564 -0.78 14.64 11.26
C ASP A 564 0.69 14.29 11.05
N VAL A 565 0.92 13.46 10.05
CA VAL A 565 2.26 13.10 9.59
C VAL A 565 2.97 14.34 9.04
N LEU A 566 4.24 14.53 9.43
CA LEU A 566 5.09 15.59 8.86
C LEU A 566 5.34 15.32 7.36
N ILE A 567 4.82 16.18 6.48
CA ILE A 567 4.93 16.05 5.02
C ILE A 567 5.63 17.28 4.40
N GLY A 568 6.64 17.03 3.57
CA GLY A 568 7.45 18.04 2.87
C GLY A 568 8.95 17.88 3.15
N GLN A 569 9.82 18.56 2.40
CA GLN A 569 11.26 18.46 2.63
C GLN A 569 11.74 19.45 3.70
N PRO A 570 12.37 19.01 4.80
CA PRO A 570 12.98 19.92 5.77
C PRO A 570 14.25 20.57 5.20
N GLY A 571 14.41 21.88 5.42
CA GLY A 571 15.56 22.66 5.00
C GLY A 571 15.48 23.31 3.62
N GLN A 572 14.32 23.28 2.94
CA GLN A 572 14.09 24.08 1.72
C GLN A 572 13.32 25.36 2.09
N ALA A 573 13.89 26.52 1.75
CA ALA A 573 13.16 27.78 1.79
C ALA A 573 11.93 27.71 0.89
N PRO A 574 10.79 28.33 1.28
CA PRO A 574 9.56 28.26 0.50
C PRO A 574 9.79 28.78 -0.93
N THR A 575 9.54 27.93 -1.92
CA THR A 575 9.37 28.38 -3.30
C THR A 575 8.08 29.19 -3.36
N ALA A 576 8.22 30.50 -3.49
CA ALA A 576 7.11 31.38 -3.82
C ALA A 576 6.59 31.01 -5.22
N ASP A 577 5.46 30.31 -5.31
CA ASP A 577 4.36 30.71 -6.21
C ASP A 577 3.11 29.81 -6.08
N ARG A 578 2.02 30.38 -5.54
CA ARG A 578 0.87 30.82 -6.35
C ARG A 578 -0.19 31.37 -5.41
N ALA A 579 -0.32 32.69 -5.44
CA ALA A 579 -1.53 33.36 -5.00
C ALA A 579 -2.74 32.73 -5.73
N ALA A 580 -3.68 32.17 -4.96
CA ALA A 580 -5.08 32.22 -5.33
C ALA A 580 -5.53 33.69 -5.20
N PRO A 581 -6.51 34.14 -6.01
CA PRO A 581 -6.76 35.57 -6.26
C PRO A 581 -6.89 36.43 -5.01
#